data_AF-R5A6D1-F1
#
_entry.id   AF-R5A6D1-F1
#
_cell.length_a   1.000
_cell.length_b   1.000
_cell.length_c   1.000
_cell.angle_alpha   90.00
_cell.angle_beta   90.00
_cell.angle_gamma   90.00
#
_symmetry.space_group_name_H-M   'P 1'
#
loop_
_entity.id
_entity.type
_entity.pdbx_description
1 polymer ?
#
loop_
_entity_poly.entity_id
_entity_poly.type
_entity_poly.pdbx_seq_one_letter_code
_entity_poly.pdbx_strand_id
1 'polypeptide(L)'
;MALEIPALNLFMKCGRLRKEAFGELPPGYTVRKCRPEELETWIALNGENPSLYPFLREYFQRVYGKEGDLFFKKCTFVCDSEDRPVGTCFLWKAYGKLTTLHWLKVLPEMEGLGLGRGLLTQVLGEAGEEEFPIYLHTHPSCFRAIHLYQQFGFRLLDGPAVGNRSNDLKESLPYLRQAMPQEFFQSLEMEETPSELLEAAAGLPEEF
;
A
#
# COMPACT_ATOMS: atom_id res chain seq x y z
N MET A 1 -14.30 -24.31 -2.23
CA MET A 1 -12.93 -23.99 -2.68
C MET A 1 -12.71 -22.51 -2.42
N ALA A 2 -11.54 -22.12 -1.92
CA ALA A 2 -11.20 -20.70 -1.83
C ALA A 2 -11.19 -20.09 -3.24
N LEU A 3 -11.67 -18.87 -3.39
CA LEU A 3 -11.62 -18.16 -4.66
C LEU A 3 -10.16 -17.89 -5.01
N GLU A 4 -9.69 -18.44 -6.14
CA GLU A 4 -8.39 -18.12 -6.70
C GLU A 4 -8.52 -16.84 -7.52
N ILE A 5 -7.75 -15.81 -7.15
CA ILE A 5 -7.76 -14.51 -7.82
C ILE A 5 -6.41 -14.36 -8.55
N PRO A 6 -6.41 -14.12 -9.86
CA PRO A 6 -5.17 -13.99 -10.64
C PRO A 6 -4.35 -12.78 -10.19
N ALA A 7 -3.04 -12.82 -10.48
CA ALA A 7 -2.12 -11.71 -10.28
C ALA A 7 -2.40 -10.59 -11.29
N LEU A 8 -3.35 -9.72 -10.93
CA LEU A 8 -3.78 -8.55 -11.70
C LEU A 8 -3.41 -7.26 -10.95
N ASN A 9 -3.24 -6.18 -11.68
CA ASN A 9 -2.77 -4.90 -11.18
C ASN A 9 -3.92 -3.90 -11.05
N LEU A 10 -4.04 -3.31 -9.86
CA LEU A 10 -4.97 -2.22 -9.57
C LEU A 10 -4.20 -1.01 -9.07
N PHE A 11 -4.69 0.18 -9.43
CA PHE A 11 -4.17 1.44 -8.92
C PHE A 11 -5.28 2.20 -8.20
N MET A 12 -4.92 2.85 -7.11
CA MET A 12 -5.85 3.74 -6.41
C MET A 12 -5.22 5.11 -6.17
N LYS A 13 -6.06 6.12 -6.08
CA LYS A 13 -5.69 7.51 -5.79
C LYS A 13 -6.54 8.04 -4.65
N CYS A 14 -5.91 8.75 -3.72
CA CYS A 14 -6.58 9.55 -2.71
C CYS A 14 -6.25 11.02 -2.94
N GLY A 15 -7.24 11.82 -3.34
CA GLY A 15 -7.11 13.28 -3.43
C GLY A 15 -7.34 14.01 -2.11
N ARG A 16 -8.08 13.38 -1.18
CA ARG A 16 -8.39 13.94 0.14
C ARG A 16 -8.77 12.84 1.12
N LEU A 17 -8.17 12.85 2.31
CA LEU A 17 -8.47 11.86 3.34
C LEU A 17 -9.86 12.05 3.96
N ARG A 18 -10.53 10.94 4.22
CA ARG A 18 -11.75 10.85 5.03
C ARG A 18 -11.37 10.53 6.47
N LYS A 19 -11.42 11.54 7.33
CA LYS A 19 -10.99 11.41 8.73
C LYS A 19 -11.87 10.47 9.55
N GLU A 20 -13.08 10.18 9.07
CA GLU A 20 -14.01 9.22 9.66
C GLU A 20 -13.46 7.78 9.61
N ALA A 21 -12.52 7.49 8.70
CA ALA A 21 -11.87 6.19 8.63
C ALA A 21 -10.66 6.06 9.56
N PHE A 22 -10.24 7.14 10.21
CA PHE A 22 -9.11 7.10 11.13
C PHE A 22 -9.48 6.24 12.34
N GLY A 23 -8.53 5.44 12.79
CA GLY A 23 -8.71 4.56 13.94
C GLY A 23 -7.48 4.58 14.82
N GLU A 24 -7.71 4.48 16.13
CA GLU A 24 -6.63 4.31 17.09
C GLU A 24 -5.91 2.98 16.86
N LEU A 25 -4.64 2.96 17.22
CA LEU A 25 -3.90 1.72 17.26
C LEU A 25 -4.44 0.86 18.42
N PRO A 26 -4.72 -0.44 18.21
CA PRO A 26 -5.16 -1.33 19.27
C PRO A 26 -4.21 -1.34 20.48
N PRO A 27 -4.71 -1.50 21.72
CA PRO A 27 -3.87 -1.59 22.91
C PRO A 27 -2.84 -2.72 22.81
N GLY A 28 -1.65 -2.49 23.37
CA GLY A 28 -0.54 -3.45 23.33
C GLY A 28 0.34 -3.37 22.09
N TYR A 29 0.02 -2.48 21.15
CA TYR A 29 0.84 -2.19 19.98
C TYR A 29 1.39 -0.77 20.02
N THR A 30 2.49 -0.54 19.32
CA THR A 30 3.10 0.79 19.15
C THR A 30 3.47 1.03 17.69
N VAL A 31 3.70 2.29 17.31
CA VAL A 31 4.21 2.65 15.98
C VAL A 31 5.57 3.31 16.13
N ARG A 32 6.54 2.91 15.31
CA ARG A 32 7.86 3.55 15.22
C ARG A 32 8.45 3.46 13.82
N LYS A 33 9.48 4.25 13.55
CA LYS A 33 10.23 4.13 12.29
C LYS A 33 11.12 2.86 12.30
N CYS A 34 11.35 2.33 11.11
CA CYS A 34 12.27 1.21 10.86
C CYS A 34 13.71 1.66 11.16
N ARG A 35 14.47 0.83 11.88
CA ARG A 35 15.88 1.11 12.20
C ARG A 35 16.80 0.63 11.07
N PRO A 36 17.98 1.25 10.88
CA PRO A 36 18.92 0.84 9.81
C PRO A 36 19.27 -0.66 9.80
N GLU A 37 19.37 -1.27 10.98
CA GLU A 37 19.65 -2.70 11.16
C GLU A 37 18.45 -3.63 10.87
N GLU A 38 17.26 -3.08 10.63
CA GLU A 38 16.00 -3.83 10.44
C GLU A 38 15.59 -3.99 8.98
N LEU A 39 16.48 -3.73 8.02
CA LEU A 39 16.19 -3.95 6.59
C LEU A 39 15.75 -5.40 6.33
N GLU A 40 16.43 -6.38 6.93
CA GLU A 40 16.07 -7.80 6.77
C GLU A 40 14.74 -8.13 7.44
N THR A 41 14.36 -7.44 8.52
CA THR A 41 13.03 -7.54 9.11
C THR A 41 11.95 -7.01 8.17
N TRP A 42 12.20 -5.87 7.52
CA TRP A 42 11.28 -5.33 6.51
C TRP A 42 11.13 -6.28 5.30
N ILE A 43 12.23 -6.89 4.83
CA ILE A 43 12.20 -7.90 3.77
C ILE A 43 11.38 -9.12 4.19
N ALA A 44 11.63 -9.67 5.38
CA ALA A 44 10.90 -10.82 5.89
C ALA A 44 9.41 -10.55 6.07
N LEU A 45 9.05 -9.35 6.51
CA LEU A 45 7.65 -8.94 6.70
C LEU A 45 6.87 -8.86 5.38
N ASN A 46 7.52 -8.37 4.31
CA ASN A 46 6.89 -8.23 2.98
C ASN A 46 7.00 -9.49 2.11
N GLY A 47 8.02 -10.31 2.33
CA GLY A 47 8.25 -11.53 1.58
C GLY A 47 7.43 -12.69 2.14
N GLU A 48 6.34 -13.04 1.46
CA GLU A 48 5.46 -14.16 1.88
C GLU A 48 6.19 -15.49 2.01
N ASN A 49 7.31 -15.64 1.30
CA ASN A 49 8.22 -16.76 1.45
C ASN A 49 9.66 -16.34 1.06
N PRO A 50 10.69 -17.11 1.47
CA PRO A 50 12.08 -16.78 1.21
C PRO A 50 12.50 -16.63 -0.26
N SER A 51 11.74 -17.18 -1.22
CA SER A 51 12.07 -17.04 -2.65
C SER A 51 11.87 -15.61 -3.16
N LEU A 52 11.10 -14.79 -2.44
CA LEU A 52 10.87 -13.38 -2.78
C LEU A 52 11.95 -12.44 -2.23
N TYR A 53 12.80 -12.91 -1.30
CA TYR A 53 13.78 -12.03 -0.63
C TYR A 53 14.81 -11.43 -1.60
N PRO A 54 15.35 -12.16 -2.60
CA PRO A 54 16.23 -11.55 -3.60
C PRO A 54 15.56 -10.40 -4.36
N PHE A 55 14.30 -10.58 -4.76
CA PHE A 55 13.51 -9.54 -5.43
C PHE A 55 13.32 -8.31 -4.53
N LEU A 56 12.96 -8.50 -3.26
CA LEU A 56 12.77 -7.39 -2.31
C LEU A 56 14.07 -6.62 -2.04
N ARG A 57 15.22 -7.31 -1.97
CA ARG A 57 16.53 -6.65 -1.85
C ARG A 57 16.86 -5.83 -3.11
N GLU A 58 16.63 -6.40 -4.29
CA GLU A 58 16.83 -5.70 -5.56
C GLU A 58 15.90 -4.47 -5.66
N TYR A 59 14.63 -4.63 -5.29
CA TYR A 59 13.67 -3.53 -5.24
C TYR A 59 14.14 -2.43 -4.30
N PHE A 60 14.57 -2.80 -3.07
CA PHE A 60 15.11 -1.83 -2.11
C PHE A 60 16.28 -1.06 -2.71
N GLN A 61 17.27 -1.74 -3.29
CA GLN A 61 18.44 -1.07 -3.86
C GLN A 61 18.07 -0.15 -5.01
N ARG A 62 17.16 -0.58 -5.89
CA ARG A 62 16.73 0.18 -7.06
C ARG A 62 15.91 1.41 -6.69
N VAL A 63 14.95 1.28 -5.78
CA VAL A 63 13.96 2.34 -5.48
C VAL A 63 14.39 3.20 -4.31
N TYR A 64 15.00 2.61 -3.28
CA TYR A 64 15.33 3.30 -2.03
C TYR A 64 16.84 3.50 -1.82
N GLY A 65 17.70 2.70 -2.48
CA GLY A 65 19.13 2.63 -2.19
C GLY A 65 19.86 3.98 -2.26
N LYS A 66 19.49 4.86 -3.20
CA LYS A 66 20.06 6.21 -3.33
C LYS A 66 19.73 7.10 -2.12
N GLU A 67 18.58 6.89 -1.49
CA GLU A 67 18.07 7.65 -0.36
C GLU A 67 17.80 6.73 0.85
N GLY A 68 18.70 5.78 1.12
CA GLY A 68 18.51 4.74 2.14
C GLY A 68 18.22 5.30 3.54
N ASP A 69 18.90 6.36 3.95
CA ASP A 69 18.63 7.03 5.24
C ASP A 69 17.21 7.61 5.29
N LEU A 70 16.69 8.11 4.16
CA LEU A 70 15.33 8.62 4.08
C LEU A 70 14.31 7.47 4.15
N PHE A 71 14.62 6.31 3.57
CA PHE A 71 13.80 5.11 3.74
C PHE A 71 13.62 4.78 5.21
N PHE A 72 14.68 4.70 6.01
CA PHE A 72 14.54 4.38 7.43
C PHE A 72 13.78 5.46 8.22
N LYS A 73 13.87 6.73 7.81
CA LYS A 73 13.07 7.82 8.40
C LYS A 73 11.58 7.78 8.05
N LYS A 74 11.21 7.18 6.90
CA LYS A 74 9.83 7.11 6.40
C LYS A 74 9.17 5.77 6.70
N CYS A 75 9.87 4.67 6.48
CA CYS A 75 9.42 3.30 6.70
C CYS A 75 8.96 3.15 8.15
N THR A 76 7.67 2.86 8.31
CA THR A 76 7.02 2.82 9.62
C THR A 76 6.59 1.39 9.91
N PHE A 77 6.85 0.94 11.14
CA PHE A 77 6.39 -0.33 11.67
C PHE A 77 5.29 -0.13 12.70
N VAL A 78 4.34 -1.05 12.71
CA VAL A 78 3.59 -1.37 13.91
C VAL A 78 4.30 -2.53 14.62
N CYS A 79 4.54 -2.37 15.91
CA CYS A 79 5.21 -3.33 16.76
C CYS A 79 4.29 -3.85 17.86
N ASP A 80 4.49 -5.09 18.27
CA ASP A 80 3.84 -5.66 19.45
C ASP A 80 4.48 -5.17 20.77
N SER A 81 4.03 -5.73 21.90
CA SER A 81 4.53 -5.37 23.24
C SER A 81 5.99 -5.72 23.50
N GLU A 82 6.60 -6.56 22.66
CA GLU A 82 8.01 -6.95 22.73
C GLU A 82 8.88 -6.16 21.73
N ASP A 83 8.34 -5.10 21.12
CA ASP A 83 8.99 -4.29 20.09
C ASP A 83 9.28 -5.05 18.78
N ARG A 84 8.58 -6.17 18.54
CA ARG A 84 8.70 -6.94 17.29
C ARG A 84 7.82 -6.32 16.20
N PRO A 85 8.36 -6.00 15.01
CA PRO A 85 7.55 -5.53 13.89
C PRO A 85 6.56 -6.59 13.41
N VAL A 86 5.28 -6.25 13.38
CA VAL A 86 4.17 -7.11 12.93
C VAL A 86 3.41 -6.53 11.74
N GLY A 87 3.81 -5.36 11.27
CA GLY A 87 3.25 -4.72 10.09
C GLY A 87 4.05 -3.48 9.70
N THR A 88 3.90 -3.04 8.45
CA THR A 88 4.61 -1.89 7.89
C THR A 88 3.73 -1.16 6.89
N CYS A 89 3.97 0.15 6.74
CA CYS A 89 3.62 0.95 5.57
C CYS A 89 4.36 2.29 5.65
N PHE A 90 4.46 3.01 4.54
CA PHE A 90 5.02 4.37 4.54
C PHE A 90 4.70 5.12 3.25
N LEU A 91 4.81 6.44 3.28
CA LEU A 91 4.74 7.26 2.07
C LEU A 91 6.12 7.42 1.43
N TRP A 92 6.17 7.35 0.11
CA TRP A 92 7.39 7.54 -0.68
C TRP A 92 7.14 8.45 -1.90
N LYS A 93 8.18 9.16 -2.37
CA LYS A 93 8.12 9.96 -3.60
C LYS A 93 8.59 9.12 -4.78
N ALA A 94 7.67 8.35 -5.37
CA ALA A 94 7.94 7.59 -6.59
C ALA A 94 8.31 8.53 -7.74
N TYR A 95 9.34 8.14 -8.51
CA TYR A 95 9.96 8.91 -9.59
C TYR A 95 10.45 10.29 -9.14
N GLY A 96 10.66 10.48 -7.83
CA GLY A 96 10.97 11.77 -7.20
C GLY A 96 9.86 12.82 -7.31
N LYS A 97 8.63 12.42 -7.70
CA LYS A 97 7.53 13.35 -8.02
C LYS A 97 6.23 13.02 -7.29
N LEU A 98 5.80 11.77 -7.35
CA LEU A 98 4.46 11.37 -6.91
C LEU A 98 4.51 10.76 -5.52
N THR A 99 3.60 11.17 -4.64
CA THR A 99 3.46 10.50 -3.36
C THR A 99 2.73 9.19 -3.53
N THR A 100 3.31 8.14 -2.95
CA THR A 100 2.84 6.77 -3.06
C THR A 100 2.80 6.15 -1.67
N LEU A 101 1.72 5.44 -1.36
CA LEU A 101 1.66 4.59 -0.18
C LEU A 101 2.27 3.24 -0.54
N HIS A 102 3.36 2.92 0.14
CA HIS A 102 4.14 1.72 -0.12
C HIS A 102 3.98 0.69 0.99
N TRP A 103 3.98 -0.57 0.56
CA TRP A 103 4.18 -1.75 1.40
C TRP A 103 3.29 -1.80 2.63
N LEU A 104 1.97 -1.56 2.49
CA LEU A 104 1.05 -1.88 3.59
C LEU A 104 0.97 -3.40 3.76
N LYS A 105 1.52 -3.89 4.86
CA LYS A 105 1.48 -5.30 5.24
C LYS A 105 1.24 -5.42 6.74
N VAL A 106 0.48 -6.43 7.13
CA VAL A 106 0.35 -6.92 8.51
C VAL A 106 0.55 -8.42 8.43
N LEU A 107 1.17 -9.02 9.44
CA LEU A 107 1.31 -10.48 9.51
C LEU A 107 -0.06 -11.16 9.42
N PRO A 108 -0.21 -12.25 8.65
CA PRO A 108 -1.51 -12.90 8.42
C PRO A 108 -2.29 -13.22 9.70
N GLU A 109 -1.61 -13.69 10.74
CA GLU A 109 -2.18 -14.01 12.05
C GLU A 109 -2.64 -12.79 12.86
N MET A 110 -2.21 -11.60 12.47
CA MET A 110 -2.58 -10.32 13.11
C MET A 110 -3.59 -9.50 12.26
N GLU A 111 -4.02 -10.01 11.11
CA GLU A 111 -5.02 -9.35 10.28
C GLU A 111 -6.40 -9.28 10.96
N GLY A 112 -7.17 -8.24 10.66
CA GLY A 112 -8.51 -8.06 11.22
C GLY A 112 -8.54 -7.50 12.65
N LEU A 113 -7.39 -7.32 13.31
CA LEU A 113 -7.27 -6.70 14.63
C LEU A 113 -7.30 -5.16 14.60
N GLY A 114 -7.35 -4.55 13.41
CA GLY A 114 -7.33 -3.08 13.24
C GLY A 114 -5.93 -2.48 13.09
N LEU A 115 -4.85 -3.27 13.13
CA LEU A 115 -3.47 -2.79 13.00
C LEU A 115 -3.22 -2.02 11.70
N GLY A 116 -3.71 -2.53 10.56
CA GLY A 116 -3.58 -1.84 9.28
C GLY A 116 -4.26 -0.47 9.26
N ARG A 117 -5.44 -0.34 9.89
CA ARG A 117 -6.13 0.96 10.02
C ARG A 117 -5.35 1.91 10.91
N GLY A 118 -4.88 1.44 12.07
CA GLY A 118 -4.08 2.25 12.99
C GLY A 118 -2.79 2.74 12.33
N LEU A 119 -2.11 1.86 11.61
CA LEU A 119 -0.88 2.19 10.90
C LEU A 119 -1.11 3.20 9.77
N LEU A 120 -2.15 3.01 8.94
CA LEU A 120 -2.53 4.01 7.93
C LEU A 120 -2.92 5.35 8.57
N THR A 121 -3.61 5.33 9.71
CA THR A 121 -3.99 6.54 10.43
C THR A 121 -2.76 7.36 10.83
N GLN A 122 -1.72 6.71 11.34
CA GLN A 122 -0.45 7.38 11.69
C GLN A 122 0.25 7.92 10.43
N VAL A 123 0.46 7.07 9.42
CA VAL A 123 1.23 7.44 8.22
C VAL A 123 0.53 8.50 7.37
N LEU A 124 -0.78 8.37 7.14
CA LEU A 124 -1.56 9.34 6.35
C LEU A 124 -1.92 10.58 7.17
N GLY A 125 -2.01 10.48 8.49
CA GLY A 125 -2.24 11.61 9.39
C GLY A 125 -1.07 12.60 9.45
N GLU A 126 0.15 12.14 9.17
CA GLU A 126 1.35 12.96 9.05
C GLU A 126 1.51 13.63 7.66
N ALA A 127 0.67 13.28 6.68
CA ALA A 127 0.79 13.81 5.31
C ALA A 127 0.31 15.27 5.23
N GLY A 128 1.20 16.16 4.77
CA GLY A 128 0.87 17.54 4.44
C GLY A 128 0.04 17.65 3.15
N GLU A 129 -0.49 18.85 2.87
CA GLU A 129 -1.29 19.09 1.66
C GLU A 129 -0.48 18.83 0.37
N GLU A 130 0.84 19.04 0.40
CA GLU A 130 1.80 18.81 -0.68
C GLU A 130 2.05 17.33 -1.01
N GLU A 131 1.60 16.43 -0.14
CA GLU A 131 1.67 14.99 -0.37
C GLU A 131 0.48 14.50 -1.21
N PHE A 132 -0.55 15.32 -1.44
CA PHE A 132 -1.69 14.93 -2.26
C PHE A 132 -1.51 15.31 -3.73
N PRO A 133 -2.03 14.49 -4.66
CA PRO A 133 -2.69 13.21 -4.43
C PRO A 133 -1.73 12.07 -4.06
N ILE A 134 -2.20 11.15 -3.21
CA ILE A 134 -1.46 9.94 -2.82
C ILE A 134 -1.93 8.78 -3.68
N TYR A 135 -1.00 8.06 -4.31
CA TYR A 135 -1.28 6.89 -5.14
C TYR A 135 -0.88 5.60 -4.43
N LEU A 136 -1.42 4.46 -4.89
CA LEU A 136 -0.92 3.14 -4.52
C LEU A 136 -1.16 2.14 -5.63
N HIS A 137 -0.33 1.10 -5.66
CA HIS A 137 -0.58 -0.13 -6.40
C HIS A 137 -1.08 -1.22 -5.44
N THR A 138 -1.97 -2.08 -5.93
CA THR A 138 -2.48 -3.22 -5.18
C THR A 138 -2.95 -4.32 -6.13
N HIS A 139 -3.37 -5.45 -5.57
CA HIS A 139 -3.88 -6.61 -6.30
C HIS A 139 -5.32 -6.90 -5.87
N PRO A 140 -6.19 -7.46 -6.72
CA PRO A 140 -7.55 -7.80 -6.33
C PRO A 140 -7.63 -8.86 -5.23
N SER A 141 -6.60 -9.69 -5.05
CA SER A 141 -6.48 -10.58 -3.90
C SER A 141 -6.39 -9.83 -2.56
N CYS A 142 -5.95 -8.58 -2.58
CA CYS A 142 -5.93 -7.68 -1.42
C CYS A 142 -7.27 -6.95 -1.20
N PHE A 143 -8.41 -7.56 -1.54
CA PHE A 143 -9.74 -6.94 -1.45
C PHE A 143 -10.07 -6.35 -0.06
N ARG A 144 -9.57 -6.93 1.03
CA ARG A 144 -9.70 -6.37 2.39
C ARG A 144 -8.97 -5.02 2.52
N ALA A 145 -7.77 -4.91 1.95
CA ALA A 145 -7.00 -3.67 1.91
C ALA A 145 -7.63 -2.65 0.97
N ILE A 146 -8.14 -3.07 -0.21
CA ILE A 146 -8.88 -2.18 -1.13
C ILE A 146 -10.06 -1.53 -0.41
N HIS A 147 -10.85 -2.30 0.34
CA HIS A 147 -11.93 -1.75 1.15
C HIS A 147 -11.41 -0.75 2.20
N LEU A 148 -10.32 -1.08 2.90
CA LEU A 148 -9.70 -0.19 3.88
C LEU A 148 -9.24 1.13 3.23
N TYR A 149 -8.53 1.09 2.11
CA TYR A 149 -8.09 2.27 1.38
C TYR A 149 -9.29 3.14 0.95
N GLN A 150 -10.34 2.52 0.44
CA GLN A 150 -11.54 3.24 0.04
C GLN A 150 -12.18 4.02 1.20
N GLN A 151 -12.19 3.44 2.40
CA GLN A 151 -12.68 4.14 3.59
C GLN A 151 -11.83 5.40 3.87
N PHE A 152 -10.52 5.36 3.66
CA PHE A 152 -9.64 6.54 3.76
C PHE A 152 -9.82 7.56 2.63
N GLY A 153 -10.62 7.25 1.60
CA GLY A 153 -10.88 8.14 0.47
C GLY A 153 -10.14 7.78 -0.81
N PHE A 154 -9.49 6.62 -0.88
CA PHE A 154 -8.89 6.15 -2.12
C PHE A 154 -9.96 5.65 -3.11
N ARG A 155 -9.75 5.92 -4.39
CA ARG A 155 -10.61 5.49 -5.49
C ARG A 155 -9.81 4.68 -6.50
N LEU A 156 -10.43 3.65 -7.07
CA LEU A 156 -9.82 2.85 -8.14
C LEU A 156 -9.66 3.70 -9.40
N LEU A 157 -8.56 3.53 -10.12
CA LEU A 157 -8.28 4.27 -11.35
C LEU A 157 -8.70 3.46 -12.58
N ASP A 158 -9.64 3.99 -13.38
CA ASP A 158 -10.03 3.46 -14.68
C ASP A 158 -9.25 4.18 -15.78
N GLY A 159 -8.21 3.53 -16.29
CA GLY A 159 -7.37 4.08 -17.35
C GLY A 159 -6.33 3.08 -17.82
N PRO A 160 -5.36 3.52 -18.63
CA PRO A 160 -4.38 2.62 -19.22
C PRO A 160 -3.37 2.11 -18.18
N ALA A 161 -2.41 1.31 -18.67
CA ALA A 161 -1.22 0.92 -17.94
C ALA A 161 -0.51 2.11 -17.29
N VAL A 162 0.07 1.90 -16.11
CA VAL A 162 0.89 2.88 -15.39
C VAL A 162 2.33 2.37 -15.39
N GLY A 163 3.21 3.09 -16.09
CA GLY A 163 4.56 2.60 -16.36
C GLY A 163 4.52 1.28 -17.13
N ASN A 164 5.22 0.26 -16.62
CA ASN A 164 5.26 -1.07 -17.24
C ASN A 164 4.20 -2.04 -16.72
N ARG A 165 3.34 -1.62 -15.78
CA ARG A 165 2.26 -2.44 -15.23
C ARG A 165 0.96 -2.18 -15.97
N SER A 166 0.27 -3.24 -16.38
CA SER A 166 -1.11 -3.15 -16.85
C SER A 166 -2.01 -2.54 -15.78
N ASN A 167 -3.15 -1.97 -16.19
CA ASN A 167 -4.21 -1.61 -15.27
C ASN A 167 -5.41 -2.52 -15.57
N ASP A 168 -5.62 -3.49 -14.69
CA ASP A 168 -6.50 -4.62 -14.92
C ASP A 168 -7.84 -4.42 -14.19
N LEU A 169 -8.26 -3.17 -13.97
CA LEU A 169 -9.48 -2.85 -13.22
C LEU A 169 -10.69 -3.62 -13.73
N LYS A 170 -10.96 -3.54 -15.04
CA LYS A 170 -12.13 -4.19 -15.65
C LYS A 170 -12.12 -5.72 -15.48
N GLU A 171 -10.95 -6.33 -15.60
CA GLU A 171 -10.76 -7.78 -15.41
C GLU A 171 -10.86 -8.18 -13.93
N SER A 172 -10.51 -7.27 -13.01
CA SER A 172 -10.54 -7.49 -11.57
C SER A 172 -11.95 -7.39 -10.97
N LEU A 173 -12.86 -6.60 -11.57
CA LEU A 173 -14.20 -6.34 -11.01
C LEU A 173 -15.03 -7.60 -10.72
N PRO A 174 -15.07 -8.64 -11.58
CA PRO A 174 -15.77 -9.89 -11.28
C PRO A 174 -15.22 -10.60 -10.02
N TYR A 175 -13.90 -10.65 -9.85
CA TYR A 175 -13.26 -11.27 -8.69
C TYR A 175 -13.55 -10.47 -7.41
N LEU A 176 -13.44 -9.14 -7.48
CA LEU A 176 -13.77 -8.25 -6.36
C LEU A 176 -15.23 -8.43 -5.93
N ARG A 177 -16.17 -8.54 -6.90
CA ARG A 177 -17.59 -8.77 -6.61
C ARG A 177 -17.84 -10.08 -5.87
N GLN A 178 -17.08 -11.13 -6.20
CA GLN A 178 -17.22 -12.43 -5.56
C GLN A 178 -16.52 -12.50 -4.19
N ALA A 179 -15.40 -11.80 -4.02
CA ALA A 179 -14.58 -11.83 -2.81
C ALA A 179 -15.09 -10.90 -1.70
N MET A 180 -15.67 -9.75 -2.06
CA MET A 180 -16.11 -8.72 -1.13
C MET A 180 -17.56 -8.92 -0.67
N PRO A 181 -17.92 -8.48 0.56
CA PRO A 181 -19.31 -8.22 0.90
C PRO A 181 -19.98 -7.29 -0.12
N GLN A 182 -21.24 -7.55 -0.44
CA GLN A 182 -21.97 -6.84 -1.49
C GLN A 182 -21.98 -5.31 -1.28
N GLU A 183 -22.20 -4.86 -0.04
CA GLU A 183 -22.20 -3.44 0.31
C GLU A 183 -20.85 -2.77 0.04
N PHE A 184 -19.75 -3.49 0.30
CA PHE A 184 -18.40 -2.98 0.05
C PHE A 184 -18.15 -2.85 -1.45
N PHE A 185 -18.49 -3.88 -2.22
CA PHE A 185 -18.35 -3.84 -3.68
C PHE A 185 -19.19 -2.70 -4.30
N GLN A 186 -20.43 -2.52 -3.86
CA GLN A 186 -21.32 -1.46 -4.35
C GLN A 186 -20.83 -0.06 -3.99
N SER A 187 -20.04 0.06 -2.92
CA SER A 187 -19.47 1.35 -2.50
C SER A 187 -18.18 1.73 -3.22
N LEU A 188 -17.59 0.84 -4.05
CA LEU A 188 -16.34 1.10 -4.77
C LEU A 188 -16.48 2.37 -5.61
N GLU A 189 -15.62 3.34 -5.35
CA GLU A 189 -15.50 4.56 -6.13
C GLU A 189 -14.39 4.40 -7.16
N MET A 190 -14.65 4.87 -8.38
CA MET A 190 -13.70 4.85 -9.50
C MET A 190 -13.57 6.26 -10.07
N GLU A 191 -12.38 6.60 -10.56
CA GLU A 191 -12.12 7.84 -11.29
C GLU A 191 -11.17 7.57 -12.46
N GLU A 192 -11.13 8.47 -13.45
CA GLU A 192 -10.19 8.36 -14.56
C GLU A 192 -8.74 8.47 -14.06
N THR A 193 -7.84 7.67 -14.64
CA THR A 193 -6.40 7.77 -14.35
C THR A 193 -5.87 9.16 -14.77
N PRO A 194 -5.32 9.97 -13.84
CA PRO A 194 -4.80 11.30 -14.19
C PRO A 194 -3.60 11.22 -15.14
N SER A 195 -3.50 12.15 -16.09
CA SER A 195 -2.37 12.20 -17.04
C SER A 195 -1.04 12.41 -16.33
N GLU A 196 -1.01 13.13 -15.21
CA GLU A 196 0.20 13.38 -14.42
C GLU A 196 0.80 12.07 -13.88
N LEU A 197 -0.04 11.09 -13.53
CA LEU A 197 0.42 9.76 -13.12
C LEU A 197 1.07 9.02 -14.28
N LEU A 198 0.42 9.06 -15.45
CA LEU A 198 0.90 8.39 -16.67
C LEU A 198 2.22 9.00 -17.16
N GLU A 199 2.32 10.32 -17.18
CA GLU A 199 3.52 11.05 -17.59
C GLU A 199 4.69 10.81 -16.65
N ALA A 200 4.45 10.78 -15.33
CA ALA A 200 5.51 10.54 -14.35
C ALA A 200 6.07 9.11 -14.44
N ALA A 201 5.23 8.12 -14.75
CA ALA A 201 5.64 6.71 -14.86
C ALA A 201 6.11 6.31 -16.28
N ALA A 202 5.96 7.18 -17.29
CA ALA A 202 6.17 6.85 -18.69
C ALA A 202 7.58 6.31 -18.98
N GLY A 203 7.66 5.05 -19.42
CA GLY A 203 8.92 4.40 -19.80
C GLY A 203 9.89 4.12 -18.66
N LEU A 204 9.45 4.27 -17.40
CA LEU A 204 10.24 4.00 -16.20
C LEU A 204 9.88 2.63 -15.60
N PRO A 205 10.83 1.95 -14.93
CA PRO A 205 10.52 0.77 -14.14
C PRO A 205 9.60 1.14 -12.99
N GLU A 206 8.76 0.21 -12.55
CA GLU A 206 7.82 0.42 -11.45
C GLU A 206 8.50 0.82 -10.14
N GLU A 207 8.02 1.91 -9.56
CA GLU A 207 8.33 2.34 -8.20
C GLU A 207 7.12 2.24 -7.27
N PHE A 208 6.00 1.66 -7.73
CA PHE A 208 4.80 1.36 -6.95
C PHE A 208 4.77 -0.12 -6.51
#